data_AF-A0A382FAR2-F1
#
_entry.id   AF-A0A382FAR2-F1
#
_cell.length_a   1.000
_cell.length_b   1.000
_cell.length_c   1.000
_cell.angle_alpha   90.00
_cell.angle_beta   90.00
_cell.angle_gamma   90.00
#
_symmetry.space_group_name_H-M   'P 1'
#
loop_
_entity.id
_entity.type
_entity.pdbx_description
1 polymer ?
#
loop_
_entity_poly.entity_id
_entity_poly.type
_entity_poly.pdbx_seq_one_letter_code
_entity_poly.pdbx_strand_id
1 'polypeptide(L)'
;FNIIVQADFDSTESSTLNSFNIPPNSQDKTSRYRIIKNENPSSGKFSTPAVEIMPEQDMDDPKVLKEFLNWAISDYPADRYGLIFWDHGGQFFGFGGDHQNSQRTGWSGLFTADIKEVLSETLQNYGISKLDFISFDTCLMGGVEVLVDFYELCDIYIANPELDYGDGWDFKNALGYLKDFPSISSIEFAKKEIEFWDNHHSTQEADKAYKVHTAYDMSQFENFNLKFISFSNELSKFTLTKYDVVPKIRRNAIQYYNTGSRIRAGTNNETDFIDIGGFSKNLFETVDGDLKVASYELFEAINSLVISKSVGEFRGDATGLSIYYPNNGGAHIFYQENKTYKLQNVLDPVHVRVNFLQTQFGGDKWFQHLNNTKSAWEGDTTPPVIESGQGGGKSGRIPDWEPVDNELLLSSYDEPAILDFEVTNGEDAYAVYVSLVTNALTDNQNLYIYLSEIGSAKLHGDGQYKVEWDSTAPIISLADSDEYAPIYLGGWAMEPGSDLFVSFADYQPPGSDEYFPLILVTSFDEFGIGVI
;
A
#
# COMPACT_ATOMS: atom_id res chain seq x y z
N PHE A 1 -32.36 5.44 -13.99
CA PHE A 1 -30.92 5.18 -13.81
C PHE A 1 -30.15 6.25 -14.58
N ASN A 2 -29.46 7.13 -13.87
CA ASN A 2 -28.61 8.16 -14.45
C ASN A 2 -27.17 7.86 -14.02
N ILE A 3 -26.21 7.98 -14.93
CA ILE A 3 -24.79 8.01 -14.59
C ILE A 3 -24.33 9.43 -14.95
N ILE A 4 -23.93 10.19 -13.95
CA ILE A 4 -23.52 11.58 -14.07
C ILE A 4 -22.03 11.65 -13.74
N VAL A 5 -21.27 12.29 -14.61
CA VAL A 5 -19.80 12.35 -14.51
C VAL A 5 -19.35 13.80 -14.65
N GLN A 6 -18.43 14.23 -13.79
CA GLN A 6 -17.60 15.39 -14.03
C GLN A 6 -16.17 14.88 -14.18
N ALA A 7 -15.51 15.23 -15.27
CA ALA A 7 -14.16 14.80 -15.59
C ALA A 7 -13.31 16.01 -15.93
N ASP A 8 -12.09 16.01 -15.43
CA ASP A 8 -11.02 16.90 -15.88
C ASP A 8 -10.11 16.13 -16.85
N PHE A 9 -9.59 16.81 -17.87
CA PHE A 9 -8.80 16.19 -18.92
C PHE A 9 -7.48 16.92 -19.13
N ASP A 10 -6.38 16.17 -19.18
CA ASP A 10 -5.06 16.69 -19.48
C ASP A 10 -4.72 16.67 -20.97
N SER A 11 -4.50 17.85 -21.54
CA SER A 11 -4.07 17.98 -22.93
C SER A 11 -2.68 17.39 -23.20
N THR A 12 -1.87 17.14 -22.16
CA THR A 12 -0.61 16.41 -22.31
C THR A 12 -0.84 14.98 -22.83
N GLU A 13 -1.99 14.38 -22.53
CA GLU A 13 -2.43 13.05 -22.96
C GLU A 13 -3.27 13.07 -24.25
N SER A 14 -3.12 14.12 -25.08
CA SER A 14 -3.92 14.34 -26.30
C SER A 14 -3.99 13.12 -27.24
N SER A 15 -2.94 12.30 -27.34
CA SER A 15 -2.97 11.06 -28.13
C SER A 15 -4.03 10.08 -27.61
N THR A 16 -4.04 9.84 -26.30
CA THR A 16 -4.99 8.98 -25.60
C THR A 16 -6.40 9.54 -25.73
N LEU A 17 -6.60 10.83 -25.45
CA LEU A 17 -7.89 11.51 -25.56
C LEU A 17 -8.47 11.45 -26.99
N ASN A 18 -7.62 11.63 -28.01
CA ASN A 18 -8.04 11.50 -29.41
C ASN A 18 -8.44 10.06 -29.77
N SER A 19 -7.76 9.05 -29.22
CA SER A 19 -8.09 7.64 -29.43
C SER A 19 -9.50 7.29 -28.92
N PHE A 20 -9.89 7.90 -27.78
CA PHE A 20 -11.23 7.77 -27.20
C PHE A 20 -12.26 8.73 -27.79
N ASN A 21 -11.91 9.58 -28.77
CA ASN A 21 -12.80 10.55 -29.40
C ASN A 21 -13.30 11.66 -28.44
N ILE A 22 -12.47 12.05 -27.46
CA ILE A 22 -12.74 13.22 -26.62
C ILE A 22 -12.56 14.49 -27.48
N PRO A 23 -13.56 15.40 -27.53
CA PRO A 23 -13.50 16.58 -28.40
C PRO A 23 -12.32 17.51 -28.05
N PRO A 24 -11.55 18.04 -29.03
CA PRO A 24 -10.39 18.90 -28.76
C PRO A 24 -10.68 20.12 -27.87
N ASN A 25 -11.90 20.65 -27.90
CA ASN A 25 -12.32 21.78 -27.07
C ASN A 25 -12.62 21.42 -25.60
N SER A 26 -12.48 20.15 -25.23
CA SER A 26 -12.67 19.59 -23.88
C SER A 26 -11.39 18.96 -23.33
N GLN A 27 -10.31 18.87 -24.11
CA GLN A 27 -9.09 18.14 -23.74
C GLN A 27 -8.19 18.88 -22.74
N ASP A 28 -8.51 20.12 -22.38
CA ASP A 28 -7.79 20.99 -21.45
C ASP A 28 -8.74 21.65 -20.44
N LYS A 29 -9.83 20.96 -20.11
CA LYS A 29 -10.99 21.50 -19.42
C LYS A 29 -11.75 20.47 -18.61
N THR A 30 -12.41 20.97 -17.58
CA THR A 30 -13.44 20.24 -16.84
C THR A 30 -14.76 20.17 -17.63
N SER A 31 -15.30 18.97 -17.79
CA SER A 31 -16.54 18.69 -18.53
C SER A 31 -17.51 17.83 -17.74
N ARG A 32 -18.81 18.09 -17.91
CA ARG A 32 -19.90 17.31 -17.29
C ARG A 32 -20.65 16.48 -18.31
N TYR A 33 -20.99 15.26 -17.93
CA TYR A 33 -21.67 14.29 -18.79
C TYR A 33 -22.84 13.64 -18.06
N ARG A 34 -23.88 13.35 -18.84
CA ARG A 34 -24.86 12.31 -18.50
C ARG A 34 -24.64 11.17 -19.47
N ILE A 35 -24.12 10.05 -18.98
CA ILE A 35 -23.77 8.93 -19.85
C ILE A 35 -25.01 8.40 -20.57
N ILE A 36 -24.92 8.32 -21.89
CA ILE A 36 -25.94 7.75 -22.76
C ILE A 36 -25.45 6.44 -23.37
N LYS A 37 -26.39 5.67 -23.91
CA LYS A 37 -26.06 4.44 -24.61
C LYS A 37 -25.19 4.77 -25.84
N ASN A 38 -24.05 4.10 -25.97
CA ASN A 38 -23.26 4.11 -27.19
C ASN A 38 -23.94 3.22 -28.25
N GLU A 39 -24.31 3.78 -29.40
CA GLU A 39 -24.94 3.04 -30.50
C GLU A 39 -23.93 2.17 -31.28
N ASN A 40 -22.62 2.38 -31.09
CA ASN A 40 -21.55 1.55 -31.66
C ASN A 40 -20.47 1.23 -30.59
N PRO A 41 -20.78 0.38 -29.60
CA PRO A 41 -19.87 0.08 -28.50
C PRO A 41 -18.58 -0.63 -28.97
N SER A 42 -18.65 -1.38 -30.09
CA SER A 42 -17.47 -2.03 -30.70
C SER A 42 -16.43 -1.05 -31.24
N SER A 43 -16.75 0.24 -31.36
CA SER A 43 -15.78 1.24 -31.81
C SER A 43 -14.69 1.54 -30.79
N GLY A 44 -14.90 1.22 -29.50
CA GLY A 44 -14.02 1.65 -28.41
C GLY A 44 -14.02 3.16 -28.17
N LYS A 45 -14.86 3.92 -28.87
CA LYS A 45 -14.89 5.39 -28.81
C LYS A 45 -15.98 5.91 -27.88
N PHE A 46 -15.64 6.94 -27.12
CA PHE A 46 -16.60 7.70 -26.34
C PHE A 46 -17.50 8.52 -27.28
N SER A 47 -18.81 8.45 -27.03
CA SER A 47 -19.84 9.08 -27.88
C SER A 47 -20.87 9.89 -27.10
N THR A 48 -20.74 9.98 -25.78
CA THR A 48 -21.63 10.80 -24.95
C THR A 48 -21.27 12.27 -25.16
N PRO A 49 -22.20 13.13 -25.58
CA PRO A 49 -21.94 14.57 -25.67
C PRO A 49 -21.81 15.17 -24.26
N ALA A 50 -20.90 16.13 -24.11
CA ALA A 50 -20.82 16.94 -22.90
C ALA A 50 -22.13 17.72 -22.71
N VAL A 51 -22.66 17.71 -21.48
CA VAL A 51 -23.78 18.55 -21.05
C VAL A 51 -23.27 19.98 -20.84
N GLU A 52 -22.08 20.11 -20.29
CA GLU A 52 -21.41 21.37 -19.99
C GLU A 52 -19.90 21.20 -20.17
N ILE A 53 -19.23 22.20 -20.74
CA ILE A 53 -17.77 22.29 -20.81
C ILE A 53 -17.40 23.61 -20.12
N MET A 54 -16.71 23.52 -19.01
CA MET A 54 -16.28 24.65 -18.19
C MET A 54 -14.82 24.98 -18.51
N PRO A 55 -14.31 26.17 -18.17
CA PRO A 55 -12.88 26.34 -18.03
C PRO A 55 -12.32 25.32 -17.04
N GLU A 56 -11.02 25.02 -17.14
CA GLU A 56 -10.28 24.25 -16.15
C GLU A 56 -10.65 24.64 -14.71
N GLN A 57 -10.98 23.64 -13.89
CA GLN A 57 -11.31 23.78 -12.47
C GLN A 57 -10.29 23.00 -11.65
N ASP A 58 -10.01 23.48 -10.44
CA ASP A 58 -9.22 22.73 -9.46
C ASP A 58 -10.10 21.61 -8.86
N MET A 59 -9.91 20.38 -9.33
CA MET A 59 -10.71 19.23 -8.85
C MET A 59 -10.43 18.88 -7.38
N ASP A 60 -9.36 19.42 -6.80
CA ASP A 60 -9.04 19.32 -5.38
C ASP A 60 -9.58 20.51 -4.56
N ASP A 61 -10.39 21.42 -5.12
CA ASP A 61 -11.14 22.44 -4.37
C ASP A 61 -12.50 21.87 -3.89
N PRO A 62 -12.79 21.84 -2.57
CA PRO A 62 -14.06 21.40 -2.03
C PRO A 62 -15.29 22.11 -2.65
N LYS A 63 -15.14 23.35 -3.13
CA LYS A 63 -16.20 24.09 -3.82
C LYS A 63 -16.57 23.46 -5.15
N VAL A 64 -15.60 22.96 -5.91
CA VAL A 64 -15.84 22.31 -7.21
C VAL A 64 -16.63 21.02 -7.00
N LEU A 65 -16.28 20.24 -5.97
CA LEU A 65 -17.07 19.07 -5.55
C LEU A 65 -18.50 19.47 -5.15
N LYS A 66 -18.65 20.52 -4.33
CA LYS A 66 -19.97 21.02 -3.90
C LYS A 66 -20.83 21.46 -5.08
N GLU A 67 -20.26 22.17 -6.04
CA GLU A 67 -20.95 22.61 -7.25
C GLU A 67 -21.38 21.42 -8.12
N PHE A 68 -20.51 20.42 -8.28
CA PHE A 68 -20.84 19.19 -8.97
C PHE A 68 -22.03 18.47 -8.33
N LEU A 69 -21.99 18.25 -7.01
CA LEU A 69 -23.04 17.54 -6.29
C LEU A 69 -24.37 18.30 -6.34
N ASN A 70 -24.35 19.62 -6.15
CA ASN A 70 -25.55 20.46 -6.25
C ASN A 70 -26.17 20.36 -7.64
N TRP A 71 -25.36 20.49 -8.69
CA TRP A 71 -25.81 20.37 -10.07
C TRP A 71 -26.39 18.98 -10.36
N ALA A 72 -25.67 17.92 -10.00
CA ALA A 72 -26.08 16.55 -10.27
C ALA A 72 -27.41 16.19 -9.58
N ILE A 73 -27.58 16.56 -8.30
CA ILE A 73 -28.79 16.26 -7.53
C ILE A 73 -29.99 17.10 -7.99
N SER A 74 -29.77 18.39 -8.28
CA SER A 74 -30.81 19.31 -8.75
C SER A 74 -31.37 18.89 -10.12
N ASP A 75 -30.48 18.59 -11.07
CA ASP A 75 -30.87 18.36 -12.47
C ASP A 75 -31.27 16.90 -12.72
N TYR A 76 -30.77 15.97 -11.91
CA TYR A 76 -31.03 14.53 -12.03
C TYR A 76 -31.47 13.91 -10.70
N PRO A 77 -32.58 14.36 -10.11
CA PRO A 77 -33.07 13.82 -8.85
C PRO A 77 -33.39 12.32 -8.97
N ALA A 78 -33.12 11.58 -7.91
CA ALA A 78 -33.30 10.13 -7.82
C ALA A 78 -33.74 9.73 -6.41
N ASP A 79 -34.34 8.55 -6.27
CA ASP A 79 -34.71 8.01 -4.96
C ASP A 79 -33.51 7.41 -4.20
N ARG A 80 -32.43 7.10 -4.91
CA ARG A 80 -31.22 6.42 -4.43
C ARG A 80 -30.00 7.03 -5.10
N TYR A 81 -28.93 7.22 -4.35
CA TYR A 81 -27.70 7.87 -4.83
C TYR A 81 -26.48 7.05 -4.46
N GLY A 82 -25.57 6.87 -5.41
CA GLY A 82 -24.21 6.39 -5.17
C GLY A 82 -23.21 7.42 -5.69
N LEU A 83 -22.04 7.49 -5.06
CA LEU A 83 -20.97 8.41 -5.43
C LEU A 83 -19.66 7.63 -5.58
N ILE A 84 -18.94 7.86 -6.68
CA ILE A 84 -17.65 7.22 -6.97
C ILE A 84 -16.63 8.33 -7.18
N PHE A 85 -15.53 8.25 -6.45
CA PHE A 85 -14.37 9.12 -6.56
C PHE A 85 -13.24 8.38 -7.29
N TRP A 86 -12.70 9.01 -8.34
CA TRP A 86 -11.54 8.59 -9.12
C TRP A 86 -10.79 9.90 -9.45
N ASP A 87 -9.50 10.08 -9.15
CA ASP A 87 -8.34 9.21 -9.45
C ASP A 87 -7.50 8.88 -8.20
N HIS A 88 -6.22 9.26 -8.09
CA HIS A 88 -5.30 8.87 -7.02
C HIS A 88 -5.81 9.01 -5.57
N GLY A 89 -5.27 8.19 -4.66
CA GLY A 89 -5.60 8.22 -3.24
C GLY A 89 -4.36 8.10 -2.36
N GLY A 90 -4.41 8.77 -1.21
CA GLY A 90 -3.30 8.90 -0.28
C GLY A 90 -3.73 8.73 1.18
N GLN A 91 -4.83 8.03 1.46
CA GLN A 91 -5.33 7.89 2.83
C GLN A 91 -5.71 9.27 3.41
N PHE A 92 -5.35 9.60 4.66
CA PHE A 92 -5.58 10.92 5.25
C PHE A 92 -4.73 12.03 4.61
N PHE A 93 -3.80 11.72 3.70
CA PHE A 93 -3.13 12.72 2.87
C PHE A 93 -4.01 13.25 1.74
N GLY A 94 -5.21 12.68 1.55
CA GLY A 94 -6.22 13.17 0.62
C GLY A 94 -6.42 12.26 -0.60
N PHE A 95 -7.43 12.64 -1.38
CA PHE A 95 -7.85 12.02 -2.63
C PHE A 95 -7.63 12.99 -3.80
N GLY A 96 -7.40 12.49 -5.00
CA GLY A 96 -7.11 13.31 -6.18
C GLY A 96 -5.63 13.66 -6.27
N GLY A 97 -5.34 14.89 -6.69
CA GLY A 97 -4.00 15.29 -7.12
C GLY A 97 -4.04 15.99 -8.48
N ASP A 98 -4.83 17.05 -8.58
CA ASP A 98 -4.91 17.91 -9.75
C ASP A 98 -3.64 18.76 -9.85
N HIS A 99 -2.64 18.20 -10.55
CA HIS A 99 -1.36 18.84 -10.82
C HIS A 99 -1.34 19.57 -12.16
N GLN A 100 -2.45 19.53 -12.89
CA GLN A 100 -2.57 20.23 -14.15
C GLN A 100 -2.33 21.72 -13.91
N ASN A 101 -1.64 22.38 -14.83
CA ASN A 101 -1.33 23.81 -14.83
C ASN A 101 -0.57 24.41 -13.62
N SER A 102 -0.04 23.61 -12.69
CA SER A 102 0.81 24.08 -11.56
C SER A 102 0.10 25.05 -10.59
N GLN A 103 -1.23 25.07 -10.52
CA GLN A 103 -1.97 25.88 -9.54
C GLN A 103 -1.66 25.48 -8.09
N ARG A 104 -1.31 24.22 -7.88
CA ARG A 104 -0.83 23.69 -6.60
C ARG A 104 0.59 23.14 -6.77
N THR A 105 1.48 23.46 -5.84
CA THR A 105 2.82 22.87 -5.76
C THR A 105 2.79 21.71 -4.78
N GLY A 106 3.39 20.56 -5.11
CA GLY A 106 3.44 19.36 -4.25
C GLY A 106 2.15 18.51 -4.24
N TRP A 107 2.13 17.42 -3.46
CA TRP A 107 0.92 16.60 -3.25
C TRP A 107 -0.16 17.46 -2.56
N SER A 108 -1.32 17.56 -3.20
CA SER A 108 -2.35 18.53 -2.81
C SER A 108 -3.78 18.04 -3.05
N GLY A 109 -4.04 16.76 -2.79
CA GLY A 109 -5.37 16.18 -2.92
C GLY A 109 -6.41 16.80 -1.98
N LEU A 110 -7.68 16.56 -2.29
CA LEU A 110 -8.83 16.90 -1.48
C LEU A 110 -8.87 16.06 -0.19
N PHE A 111 -8.87 16.71 0.98
CA PHE A 111 -8.89 16.00 2.27
C PHE A 111 -10.26 15.38 2.56
N THR A 112 -10.25 14.22 3.22
CA THR A 112 -11.47 13.47 3.59
C THR A 112 -12.41 14.28 4.47
N ALA A 113 -11.86 15.13 5.36
CA ALA A 113 -12.64 16.04 6.19
C ALA A 113 -13.39 17.10 5.36
N ASP A 114 -12.81 17.60 4.28
CA ASP A 114 -13.46 18.57 3.41
C ASP A 114 -14.55 17.89 2.56
N ILE A 115 -14.28 16.69 2.06
CA ILE A 115 -15.29 15.85 1.38
C ILE A 115 -16.48 15.62 2.31
N LYS A 116 -16.21 15.27 3.58
CA LYS A 116 -17.24 15.10 4.61
C LYS A 116 -18.07 16.35 4.81
N GLU A 117 -17.45 17.52 4.98
CA GLU A 117 -18.17 18.78 5.20
C GLU A 117 -19.07 19.12 3.99
N VAL A 118 -18.54 18.99 2.78
CA VAL A 118 -19.28 19.23 1.53
C VAL A 118 -20.46 18.27 1.37
N LEU A 119 -20.25 16.97 1.60
CA LEU A 119 -21.31 15.97 1.52
C LEU A 119 -22.36 16.19 2.60
N SER A 120 -21.96 16.42 3.85
CA SER A 120 -22.88 16.67 4.96
C SER A 120 -23.80 17.85 4.66
N GLU A 121 -23.25 18.98 4.21
CA GLU A 121 -24.02 20.16 3.86
C GLU A 121 -24.94 19.90 2.66
N THR A 122 -24.43 19.25 1.62
CA THR A 122 -25.20 19.00 0.40
C THR A 122 -26.37 18.04 0.66
N LEU A 123 -26.13 16.92 1.34
CA LEU A 123 -27.16 15.95 1.69
C LEU A 123 -28.24 16.59 2.57
N GLN A 124 -27.84 17.40 3.56
CA GLN A 124 -28.78 18.16 4.39
C GLN A 124 -29.65 19.11 3.57
N ASN A 125 -29.06 19.87 2.64
CA ASN A 125 -29.77 20.84 1.80
C ASN A 125 -30.83 20.19 0.90
N TYR A 126 -30.60 18.97 0.43
CA TYR A 126 -31.55 18.22 -0.40
C TYR A 126 -32.45 17.26 0.39
N GLY A 127 -32.31 17.18 1.72
CA GLY A 127 -33.08 16.27 2.55
C GLY A 127 -32.77 14.79 2.30
N ILE A 128 -31.55 14.48 1.85
CA ILE A 128 -31.05 13.13 1.64
C ILE A 128 -30.39 12.69 2.94
N SER A 129 -30.83 11.56 3.52
CA SER A 129 -30.27 11.11 4.80
C SER A 129 -28.87 10.53 4.64
N LYS A 130 -28.68 9.65 3.65
CA LYS A 130 -27.43 8.97 3.34
C LYS A 130 -27.39 8.63 1.85
N LEU A 131 -26.18 8.46 1.32
CA LEU A 131 -25.95 7.79 0.05
C LEU A 131 -26.03 6.27 0.25
N ASP A 132 -26.49 5.54 -0.75
CA ASP A 132 -26.50 4.08 -0.71
C ASP A 132 -25.09 3.51 -0.66
N PHE A 133 -24.18 4.13 -1.40
CA PHE A 133 -22.76 3.84 -1.31
C PHE A 133 -21.90 5.06 -1.65
N ILE A 134 -20.72 5.10 -1.03
CA ILE A 134 -19.58 5.90 -1.48
C ILE A 134 -18.47 4.93 -1.85
N SER A 135 -17.88 5.11 -3.03
CA SER A 135 -16.69 4.38 -3.45
C SER A 135 -15.54 5.34 -3.70
N PHE A 136 -14.35 4.95 -3.25
CA PHE A 136 -13.09 5.50 -3.71
C PHE A 136 -12.41 4.43 -4.57
N ASP A 137 -12.50 4.61 -5.88
CA ASP A 137 -11.92 3.72 -6.88
C ASP A 137 -10.44 4.05 -7.08
N THR A 138 -9.67 3.86 -6.00
CA THR A 138 -8.26 4.27 -5.94
C THR A 138 -7.54 3.72 -4.73
N CYS A 139 -6.22 3.90 -4.71
CA CYS A 139 -5.29 3.51 -3.67
C CYS A 139 -5.63 4.07 -2.29
N LEU A 140 -5.36 3.29 -1.24
CA LEU A 140 -5.19 3.75 0.15
C LEU A 140 -6.41 4.45 0.79
N MET A 141 -7.62 4.33 0.25
CA MET A 141 -8.82 4.98 0.83
C MET A 141 -9.63 4.07 1.77
N GLY A 142 -9.19 2.81 1.95
CA GLY A 142 -9.78 1.81 2.86
C GLY A 142 -9.07 1.73 4.21
N GLY A 143 -9.00 2.83 4.96
CA GLY A 143 -8.31 2.86 6.26
C GLY A 143 -9.13 3.45 7.39
N VAL A 144 -8.81 3.04 8.62
CA VAL A 144 -9.54 3.46 9.84
C VAL A 144 -9.67 4.98 9.90
N GLU A 145 -8.60 5.70 9.57
CA GLU A 145 -8.54 7.15 9.62
C GLU A 145 -9.45 7.84 8.61
N VAL A 146 -9.77 7.16 7.51
CA VAL A 146 -10.64 7.66 6.43
C VAL A 146 -12.10 7.33 6.74
N LEU A 147 -12.39 6.10 7.20
CA LEU A 147 -13.76 5.63 7.43
C LEU A 147 -14.55 6.50 8.42
N VAL A 148 -13.86 7.11 9.41
CA VAL A 148 -14.49 8.03 10.38
C VAL A 148 -15.18 9.25 9.75
N ASP A 149 -14.82 9.58 8.51
CA ASP A 149 -15.39 10.71 7.80
C ASP A 149 -16.65 10.37 7.00
N PHE A 150 -16.88 9.09 6.71
CA PHE A 150 -17.93 8.65 5.78
C PHE A 150 -19.04 7.79 6.41
N TYR A 151 -18.88 7.31 7.65
CA TYR A 151 -19.84 6.39 8.28
C TYR A 151 -21.27 6.94 8.44
N GLU A 152 -21.43 8.26 8.58
CA GLU A 152 -22.74 8.93 8.63
C GLU A 152 -23.28 9.31 7.25
N LEU A 153 -22.45 9.25 6.20
CA LEU A 153 -22.76 9.76 4.87
C LEU A 153 -23.23 8.67 3.91
N CYS A 154 -22.94 7.41 4.21
CA CYS A 154 -23.33 6.29 3.37
C CYS A 154 -23.76 5.05 4.17
N ASP A 155 -24.50 4.15 3.50
CA ASP A 155 -24.80 2.83 4.03
C ASP A 155 -23.63 1.86 3.78
N ILE A 156 -23.06 1.91 2.56
CA ILE A 156 -21.89 1.11 2.18
C ILE A 156 -20.72 2.00 1.76
N TYR A 157 -19.52 1.66 2.22
CA TYR A 157 -18.28 2.27 1.75
C TYR A 157 -17.48 1.23 0.96
N ILE A 158 -16.86 1.59 -0.16
CA ILE A 158 -16.04 0.69 -0.98
C ILE A 158 -14.71 1.38 -1.27
N ALA A 159 -13.58 0.72 -0.99
CA ALA A 159 -12.25 1.30 -1.21
C ALA A 159 -11.13 0.24 -1.14
N ASN A 160 -9.95 0.63 -1.61
CA ASN A 160 -8.71 -0.14 -1.43
C ASN A 160 -7.98 0.27 -0.16
N PRO A 161 -7.71 -0.64 0.79
CA PRO A 161 -6.82 -0.39 1.95
C PRO A 161 -5.35 -0.17 1.56
N GLU A 162 -4.95 -0.73 0.42
CA GLU A 162 -3.60 -0.74 -0.15
C GLU A 162 -3.58 0.00 -1.51
N LEU A 163 -2.44 0.02 -2.19
CA LEU A 163 -2.36 0.44 -3.58
C LEU A 163 -3.31 -0.40 -4.46
N ASP A 164 -3.95 0.29 -5.39
CA ASP A 164 -4.55 -0.30 -6.57
C ASP A 164 -3.47 -0.44 -7.65
N TYR A 165 -3.30 -1.65 -8.19
CA TYR A 165 -2.26 -1.95 -9.18
C TYR A 165 -2.84 -2.09 -10.60
N GLY A 166 -4.14 -1.84 -10.79
CA GLY A 166 -4.84 -2.11 -12.05
C GLY A 166 -5.76 -0.99 -12.53
N ASP A 167 -6.79 -1.40 -13.26
CA ASP A 167 -7.65 -0.53 -14.10
C ASP A 167 -8.83 0.11 -13.31
N GLY A 168 -8.91 -0.12 -12.00
CA GLY A 168 -10.02 0.34 -11.16
C GLY A 168 -11.32 -0.43 -11.43
N TRP A 169 -12.47 0.18 -11.12
CA TRP A 169 -13.77 -0.49 -11.23
C TRP A 169 -14.07 -1.03 -12.64
N ASP A 170 -14.66 -2.23 -12.71
CA ASP A 170 -15.37 -2.67 -13.92
C ASP A 170 -16.72 -1.95 -14.03
N PHE A 171 -16.67 -0.67 -14.41
CA PHE A 171 -17.84 0.20 -14.54
C PHE A 171 -18.93 -0.40 -15.43
N LYS A 172 -18.53 -1.14 -16.47
CA LYS A 172 -19.48 -1.75 -17.41
C LYS A 172 -20.33 -2.81 -16.70
N ASN A 173 -19.70 -3.74 -15.99
CA ASN A 173 -20.42 -4.80 -15.30
C ASN A 173 -21.11 -4.28 -14.03
N ALA A 174 -20.43 -3.48 -13.20
CA ALA A 174 -21.00 -2.95 -11.95
C ALA A 174 -22.22 -2.04 -12.21
N LEU A 175 -22.08 -0.99 -13.03
CA LEU A 175 -23.19 -0.07 -13.31
C LEU A 175 -24.24 -0.71 -14.23
N GLY A 176 -23.84 -1.64 -15.11
CA GLY A 176 -24.77 -2.47 -15.88
C GLY A 176 -25.67 -3.31 -14.98
N TYR A 177 -25.09 -3.91 -13.95
CA TYR A 177 -25.84 -4.72 -12.98
C TYR A 177 -26.83 -3.87 -12.16
N LEU A 178 -26.43 -2.68 -11.68
CA LEU A 178 -27.36 -1.75 -11.03
C LEU A 178 -28.51 -1.30 -11.95
N LYS A 179 -28.22 -1.08 -13.23
CA LYS A 179 -29.23 -0.69 -14.21
C LYS A 179 -30.28 -1.80 -14.42
N ASP A 180 -29.83 -3.04 -14.49
CA ASP A 180 -30.70 -4.20 -14.72
C ASP A 180 -31.46 -4.63 -13.44
N PHE A 181 -30.87 -4.37 -12.26
CA PHE A 181 -31.44 -4.70 -10.95
C PHE A 181 -31.53 -3.48 -10.01
N PRO A 182 -32.30 -2.44 -10.34
CA PRO A 182 -32.30 -1.17 -9.59
C PRO A 182 -32.86 -1.27 -8.16
N SER A 183 -33.53 -2.37 -7.82
CA SER A 183 -34.04 -2.64 -6.47
C SER A 183 -33.11 -3.50 -5.62
N ILE A 184 -31.91 -3.84 -6.11
CA ILE A 184 -30.93 -4.60 -5.31
C ILE A 184 -30.55 -3.81 -4.06
N SER A 185 -30.43 -4.48 -2.92
CA SER A 185 -29.92 -3.87 -1.70
C SER A 185 -28.45 -3.46 -1.86
N SER A 186 -28.03 -2.38 -1.20
CA SER A 186 -26.64 -1.88 -1.27
C SER A 186 -25.61 -2.93 -0.88
N ILE A 187 -25.88 -3.77 0.15
CA ILE A 187 -25.00 -4.88 0.57
C ILE A 187 -24.76 -5.87 -0.58
N GLU A 188 -25.83 -6.35 -1.21
CA GLU A 188 -25.73 -7.34 -2.29
C GLU A 188 -25.12 -6.74 -3.56
N PHE A 189 -25.34 -5.44 -3.83
CA PHE A 189 -24.61 -4.75 -4.90
C PHE A 189 -23.11 -4.68 -4.61
N ALA A 190 -22.71 -4.30 -3.39
CA ALA A 190 -21.31 -4.17 -3.04
C ALA A 190 -20.57 -5.51 -3.14
N LYS A 191 -21.18 -6.62 -2.71
CA LYS A 191 -20.62 -7.97 -2.93
C LYS A 191 -20.41 -8.28 -4.42
N LYS A 192 -21.36 -7.87 -5.27
CA LYS A 192 -21.28 -8.06 -6.73
C LYS A 192 -20.21 -7.19 -7.36
N GLU A 193 -20.07 -5.96 -6.88
CA GLU A 193 -19.02 -5.06 -7.29
C GLU A 193 -17.64 -5.65 -6.96
N ILE A 194 -17.41 -6.13 -5.73
CA ILE A 194 -16.17 -6.84 -5.37
C ILE A 194 -15.89 -8.03 -6.30
N GLU A 195 -16.90 -8.82 -6.67
CA GLU A 195 -16.75 -9.94 -7.62
C GLU A 195 -16.38 -9.47 -9.04
N PHE A 196 -16.97 -8.37 -9.52
CA PHE A 196 -16.61 -7.80 -10.82
C PHE A 196 -15.19 -7.24 -10.80
N TRP A 197 -14.84 -6.52 -9.75
CA TRP A 197 -13.51 -5.97 -9.54
C TRP A 197 -12.45 -7.08 -9.49
N ASP A 198 -12.70 -8.16 -8.74
CA ASP A 198 -11.80 -9.30 -8.63
C ASP A 198 -11.50 -9.95 -9.99
N ASN A 199 -12.53 -10.16 -10.79
CA ASN A 199 -12.42 -10.73 -12.14
C ASN A 199 -11.71 -9.77 -13.11
N HIS A 200 -11.91 -8.46 -12.94
CA HIS A 200 -11.23 -7.44 -13.75
C HIS A 200 -9.72 -7.44 -13.49
N HIS A 201 -9.33 -7.64 -12.23
CA HIS A 201 -7.95 -7.67 -11.73
C HIS A 201 -7.39 -9.09 -11.63
N SER A 202 -7.75 -9.98 -12.56
CA SER A 202 -7.30 -11.38 -12.55
C SER A 202 -6.18 -11.67 -13.56
N THR A 203 -5.67 -10.66 -14.25
CA THR A 203 -4.76 -10.85 -15.40
C THR A 203 -3.34 -10.37 -15.13
N GLN A 204 -3.16 -9.22 -14.46
CA GLN A 204 -1.84 -8.67 -14.13
C GLN A 204 -1.25 -9.38 -12.92
N GLU A 205 0.05 -9.73 -12.97
CA GLU A 205 0.71 -10.45 -11.87
C GLU A 205 0.76 -9.60 -10.58
N ALA A 206 0.96 -8.29 -10.69
CA ALA A 206 0.93 -7.38 -9.54
C ALA A 206 -0.43 -7.40 -8.82
N ASP A 207 -1.53 -7.36 -9.56
CA ASP A 207 -2.87 -7.50 -9.00
C ASP A 207 -3.06 -8.85 -8.32
N LYS A 208 -2.74 -9.95 -9.02
CA LYS A 208 -2.87 -11.31 -8.47
C LYS A 208 -2.11 -11.48 -7.15
N ALA A 209 -0.95 -10.85 -7.04
CA ALA A 209 -0.11 -10.94 -5.86
C ALA A 209 -0.59 -10.04 -4.71
N TYR A 210 -0.92 -8.78 -4.98
CA TYR A 210 -0.98 -7.73 -3.94
C TYR A 210 -2.33 -7.01 -3.79
N LYS A 211 -3.32 -7.25 -4.65
CA LYS A 211 -4.58 -6.51 -4.58
C LYS A 211 -5.29 -6.63 -3.23
N VAL A 212 -5.92 -5.54 -2.78
CA VAL A 212 -6.87 -5.56 -1.67
C VAL A 212 -8.00 -4.56 -1.99
N HIS A 213 -9.19 -5.07 -2.33
CA HIS A 213 -10.39 -4.26 -2.58
C HIS A 213 -11.50 -4.66 -1.63
N THR A 214 -12.09 -3.72 -0.89
CA THR A 214 -12.97 -4.04 0.25
C THR A 214 -14.25 -3.21 0.27
N ALA A 215 -15.36 -3.87 0.61
CA ALA A 215 -16.65 -3.26 0.90
C ALA A 215 -16.97 -3.35 2.40
N TYR A 216 -17.43 -2.23 2.97
CA TYR A 216 -17.68 -2.06 4.39
C TYR A 216 -19.15 -1.66 4.65
N ASP A 217 -19.78 -2.28 5.64
CA ASP A 217 -21.13 -1.93 6.11
C ASP A 217 -21.05 -0.87 7.20
N MET A 218 -21.40 0.38 6.86
CA MET A 218 -21.30 1.51 7.78
C MET A 218 -22.30 1.44 8.93
N SER A 219 -23.30 0.54 8.89
CA SER A 219 -24.15 0.27 10.06
C SER A 219 -23.38 -0.41 11.20
N GLN A 220 -22.26 -1.07 10.90
CA GLN A 220 -21.38 -1.70 11.90
C GLN A 220 -20.31 -0.76 12.44
N PHE A 221 -20.19 0.46 11.89
CA PHE A 221 -19.11 1.37 12.26
C PHE A 221 -19.13 1.75 13.74
N GLU A 222 -20.31 1.99 14.34
CA GLU A 222 -20.40 2.33 15.78
C GLU A 222 -19.85 1.21 16.66
N ASN A 223 -20.17 -0.05 16.35
CA ASN A 223 -19.64 -1.20 17.08
C ASN A 223 -18.12 -1.33 16.88
N PHE A 224 -17.65 -1.23 15.64
CA PHE A 224 -16.22 -1.18 15.33
C PHE A 224 -15.50 -0.09 16.12
N ASN A 225 -16.01 1.13 16.09
CA ASN A 225 -15.40 2.29 16.73
C ASN A 225 -15.29 2.11 18.25
N LEU A 226 -16.34 1.57 18.89
CA LEU A 226 -16.30 1.24 20.33
C LEU A 226 -15.19 0.22 20.66
N LYS A 227 -15.02 -0.81 19.82
CA LYS A 227 -13.96 -1.82 20.01
C LYS A 227 -12.58 -1.26 19.72
N PHE A 228 -12.44 -0.42 18.70
CA PHE A 228 -11.21 0.28 18.39
C PHE A 228 -10.78 1.20 19.55
N ILE A 229 -11.70 1.99 20.13
CA ILE A 229 -11.41 2.81 21.32
C ILE A 229 -10.90 1.96 22.48
N SER A 230 -11.55 0.82 22.76
CA SER A 230 -11.11 -0.10 23.82
C SER A 230 -9.71 -0.63 23.53
N PHE A 231 -9.48 -1.08 22.30
CA PHE A 231 -8.19 -1.58 21.84
C PHE A 231 -7.07 -0.53 21.94
N SER A 232 -7.26 0.68 21.39
CA SER A 232 -6.25 1.74 21.45
C SER A 232 -5.94 2.15 22.89
N ASN A 233 -6.94 2.17 23.78
CA ASN A 233 -6.73 2.41 25.20
C ASN A 233 -5.82 1.36 25.84
N GLU A 234 -6.13 0.07 25.69
CA GLU A 234 -5.32 -1.00 26.29
C GLU A 234 -3.94 -1.11 25.64
N LEU A 235 -3.84 -0.93 24.32
CA LEU A 235 -2.58 -0.94 23.59
C LEU A 235 -1.66 0.19 24.09
N SER A 236 -2.20 1.41 24.25
CA SER A 236 -1.42 2.54 24.75
C SER A 236 -0.84 2.31 26.15
N LYS A 237 -1.58 1.61 27.04
CA LYS A 237 -1.10 1.24 28.38
C LYS A 237 -0.04 0.14 28.30
N PHE A 238 -0.26 -0.86 27.45
CA PHE A 238 0.64 -1.99 27.30
C PHE A 238 2.02 -1.53 26.79
N THR A 239 2.04 -0.71 25.74
CA THR A 239 3.28 -0.19 25.13
C THR A 239 4.11 0.69 26.08
N LEU A 240 3.51 1.30 27.11
CA LEU A 240 4.27 2.02 28.15
C LEU A 240 5.19 1.11 28.98
N THR A 241 4.90 -0.20 29.05
CA THR A 241 5.58 -1.14 29.95
C THR A 241 6.23 -2.33 29.25
N LYS A 242 5.85 -2.60 27.99
CA LYS A 242 6.26 -3.77 27.19
C LYS A 242 6.60 -3.36 25.76
N TYR A 243 7.63 -2.52 25.63
CA TYR A 243 8.00 -1.90 24.35
C TYR A 243 8.70 -2.83 23.36
N ASP A 244 9.15 -4.01 23.80
CA ASP A 244 9.82 -5.04 23.00
C ASP A 244 8.83 -5.92 22.22
N VAL A 245 7.62 -6.10 22.73
CA VAL A 245 6.63 -7.03 22.17
C VAL A 245 5.87 -6.42 20.98
N VAL A 246 5.39 -5.19 21.11
CA VAL A 246 4.48 -4.59 20.12
C VAL A 246 5.16 -4.33 18.76
N PRO A 247 6.40 -3.81 18.68
CA PRO A 247 7.10 -3.66 17.40
C PRO A 247 7.29 -4.99 16.66
N LYS A 248 7.57 -6.09 17.37
CA LYS A 248 7.65 -7.44 16.77
C LYS A 248 6.32 -7.88 16.16
N ILE A 249 5.22 -7.58 16.84
CA ILE A 249 3.88 -7.91 16.35
C ILE A 249 3.48 -7.01 15.17
N ARG A 250 3.81 -5.71 15.22
CA ARG A 250 3.63 -4.77 14.10
C ARG A 250 4.34 -5.25 12.85
N ARG A 251 5.59 -5.69 13.01
CA ARG A 251 6.43 -6.24 11.94
C ARG A 251 5.83 -7.50 11.31
N ASN A 252 5.20 -8.35 12.11
CA ASN A 252 4.52 -9.55 11.64
C ASN A 252 3.11 -9.27 11.10
N ALA A 253 2.61 -8.04 11.21
CA ALA A 253 1.37 -7.65 10.57
C ALA A 253 1.60 -7.52 9.05
N ILE A 254 0.53 -7.71 8.28
CA ILE A 254 0.56 -7.50 6.83
C ILE A 254 0.87 -6.04 6.59
N GLN A 255 2.00 -5.80 5.94
CA GLN A 255 2.43 -4.50 5.47
C GLN A 255 1.70 -4.21 4.18
N TYR A 256 1.06 -3.06 4.08
CA TYR A 256 0.65 -2.58 2.78
C TYR A 256 1.86 -1.95 2.08
N TYR A 257 1.99 -2.07 0.76
CA TYR A 257 3.10 -1.58 -0.04
C TYR A 257 2.77 -0.23 -0.65
N ASN A 258 3.79 0.62 -0.79
CA ASN A 258 3.76 1.84 -1.57
C ASN A 258 5.06 1.88 -2.36
N THR A 259 5.01 1.48 -3.62
CA THR A 259 6.10 1.80 -4.53
C THR A 259 5.57 2.20 -5.91
N GLY A 260 4.72 3.23 -5.92
CA GLY A 260 4.35 3.96 -7.15
C GLY A 260 5.42 4.94 -7.65
N SER A 261 6.62 5.02 -7.05
CA SER A 261 7.66 5.95 -7.51
C SER A 261 9.04 5.37 -7.38
N ARG A 262 9.69 5.09 -8.53
CA ARG A 262 11.14 5.09 -8.80
C ARG A 262 12.03 5.13 -7.54
N ILE A 263 11.96 4.10 -6.72
CA ILE A 263 12.77 4.00 -5.52
C ILE A 263 14.21 3.90 -5.99
N ARG A 264 14.99 4.91 -5.62
CA ARG A 264 16.44 4.95 -5.80
C ARG A 264 17.02 3.68 -5.17
N ALA A 265 17.96 3.05 -5.86
CA ALA A 265 18.70 1.88 -5.41
C ALA A 265 19.00 1.94 -3.88
N GLY A 266 18.51 0.93 -3.14
CA GLY A 266 18.93 0.66 -1.76
C GLY A 266 18.06 1.20 -0.61
N THR A 267 16.79 1.57 -0.81
CA THR A 267 15.89 1.89 0.32
C THR A 267 14.74 0.89 0.49
N ASN A 268 14.91 -0.02 1.46
CA ASN A 268 13.94 -1.05 1.89
C ASN A 268 12.87 -0.45 2.83
N ASN A 269 12.08 0.52 2.39
CA ASN A 269 11.05 1.07 3.28
C ASN A 269 9.71 0.40 3.02
N GLU A 270 9.30 -0.49 3.94
CA GLU A 270 7.90 -0.88 4.14
C GLU A 270 7.02 0.38 4.27
N THR A 271 5.72 0.31 3.92
CA THR A 271 4.88 1.48 4.19
C THR A 271 4.66 1.70 5.66
N ASP A 272 4.24 2.93 5.96
CA ASP A 272 3.71 3.25 7.26
C ASP A 272 2.29 2.71 7.49
N PHE A 273 1.72 1.89 6.60
CA PHE A 273 0.36 1.34 6.74
C PHE A 273 0.37 -0.19 6.90
N ILE A 274 -0.41 -0.68 7.85
CA ILE A 274 -0.58 -2.11 8.11
C ILE A 274 -2.05 -2.50 8.08
N ASP A 275 -2.33 -3.79 7.85
CA ASP A 275 -3.65 -4.37 8.08
C ASP A 275 -3.93 -4.43 9.59
N ILE A 276 -4.86 -3.60 10.07
CA ILE A 276 -5.13 -3.50 11.52
C ILE A 276 -5.79 -4.76 12.08
N GLY A 277 -6.61 -5.46 11.29
CA GLY A 277 -7.23 -6.69 11.75
C GLY A 277 -6.19 -7.78 11.96
N GLY A 278 -5.24 -7.97 11.04
CA GLY A 278 -4.11 -8.88 11.17
C GLY A 278 -3.22 -8.50 12.36
N PHE A 279 -2.95 -7.22 12.57
CA PHE A 279 -2.23 -6.75 13.76
C PHE A 279 -2.95 -7.07 15.07
N SER A 280 -4.27 -6.80 15.14
CA SER A 280 -5.09 -7.15 16.31
C SER A 280 -5.17 -8.66 16.52
N LYS A 281 -5.19 -9.45 15.44
CA LYS A 281 -5.14 -10.91 15.49
C LYS A 281 -3.87 -11.40 16.17
N ASN A 282 -2.73 -10.98 15.63
CA ASN A 282 -1.42 -11.35 16.16
C ASN A 282 -1.26 -10.92 17.63
N LEU A 283 -1.81 -9.75 18.02
CA LEU A 283 -1.82 -9.32 19.42
C LEU A 283 -2.61 -10.28 20.31
N PHE A 284 -3.86 -10.65 19.97
CA PHE A 284 -4.64 -11.53 20.85
C PHE A 284 -4.05 -12.93 20.97
N GLU A 285 -3.34 -13.41 19.94
CA GLU A 285 -2.65 -14.70 19.95
C GLU A 285 -1.38 -14.70 20.83
N THR A 286 -0.75 -13.52 20.98
CA THR A 286 0.56 -13.39 21.63
C THR A 286 0.48 -12.89 23.08
N VAL A 287 -0.44 -11.97 23.38
CA VAL A 287 -0.50 -11.29 24.69
C VAL A 287 -1.60 -11.86 25.58
N ASP A 288 -1.54 -11.51 26.86
CA ASP A 288 -2.53 -11.85 27.88
C ASP A 288 -3.21 -10.61 28.47
N GLY A 289 -4.27 -10.81 29.27
CA GLY A 289 -4.96 -9.75 30.00
C GLY A 289 -5.91 -8.91 29.14
N ASP A 290 -6.11 -7.65 29.54
CA ASP A 290 -7.13 -6.78 28.93
C ASP A 290 -6.85 -6.48 27.46
N LEU A 291 -5.57 -6.37 27.06
CA LEU A 291 -5.19 -6.18 25.66
C LEU A 291 -5.58 -7.37 24.80
N LYS A 292 -5.44 -8.61 25.30
CA LYS A 292 -5.89 -9.81 24.57
C LYS A 292 -7.36 -9.74 24.21
N VAL A 293 -8.19 -9.39 25.20
CA VAL A 293 -9.64 -9.27 25.03
C VAL A 293 -9.97 -8.16 24.05
N ALA A 294 -9.38 -6.97 24.22
CA ALA A 294 -9.65 -5.83 23.34
C ALA A 294 -9.19 -6.09 21.89
N SER A 295 -8.07 -6.78 21.70
CA SER A 295 -7.57 -7.20 20.39
C SER A 295 -8.50 -8.20 19.69
N TYR A 296 -9.00 -9.21 20.41
CA TYR A 296 -9.97 -10.16 19.86
C TYR A 296 -11.30 -9.46 19.49
N GLU A 297 -11.81 -8.60 20.37
CA GLU A 297 -13.04 -7.86 20.09
C GLU A 297 -12.92 -6.91 18.89
N LEU A 298 -11.76 -6.27 18.71
CA LEU A 298 -11.50 -5.44 17.53
C LEU A 298 -11.46 -6.30 16.26
N PHE A 299 -10.75 -7.43 16.30
CA PHE A 299 -10.68 -8.36 15.16
C PHE A 299 -12.07 -8.81 14.70
N GLU A 300 -12.94 -9.22 15.63
CA GLU A 300 -14.32 -9.63 15.33
C GLU A 300 -15.17 -8.46 14.80
N ALA A 301 -14.96 -7.25 15.32
CA ALA A 301 -15.69 -6.07 14.86
C ALA A 301 -15.28 -5.67 13.44
N ILE A 302 -14.00 -5.82 13.07
CA ILE A 302 -13.53 -5.62 11.69
C ILE A 302 -14.15 -6.66 10.76
N ASN A 303 -14.17 -7.94 11.15
CA ASN A 303 -14.83 -8.99 10.37
C ASN A 303 -16.34 -8.77 10.17
N SER A 304 -16.98 -8.06 11.11
CA SER A 304 -18.39 -7.67 10.98
C SER A 304 -18.57 -6.43 10.08
N LEU A 305 -17.62 -5.49 10.15
CA LEU A 305 -17.60 -4.28 9.32
C LEU A 305 -17.34 -4.61 7.84
N VAL A 306 -16.43 -5.53 7.56
CA VAL A 306 -16.05 -5.95 6.20
C VAL A 306 -17.03 -6.99 5.68
N ILE A 307 -17.88 -6.60 4.73
CA ILE A 307 -18.92 -7.49 4.19
C ILE A 307 -18.47 -8.31 2.99
N SER A 308 -17.45 -7.85 2.27
CA SER A 308 -16.83 -8.53 1.13
C SER A 308 -15.48 -7.93 0.83
N LYS A 309 -14.54 -8.75 0.33
CA LYS A 309 -13.22 -8.30 -0.11
C LYS A 309 -12.66 -9.22 -1.20
N SER A 310 -11.83 -8.66 -2.06
CA SER A 310 -10.93 -9.38 -2.96
C SER A 310 -9.50 -9.14 -2.48
N VAL A 311 -8.70 -10.22 -2.40
CA VAL A 311 -7.32 -10.17 -1.94
C VAL A 311 -6.41 -10.95 -2.89
N GLY A 312 -5.19 -10.45 -3.08
CA GLY A 312 -4.13 -11.14 -3.79
C GLY A 312 -3.53 -12.29 -2.97
N GLU A 313 -2.74 -13.14 -3.63
CA GLU A 313 -2.12 -14.32 -3.05
C GLU A 313 -1.27 -13.99 -1.81
N PHE A 314 -0.46 -12.92 -1.87
CA PHE A 314 0.36 -12.46 -0.76
C PHE A 314 -0.41 -11.60 0.26
N ARG A 315 -1.74 -11.51 0.10
CA ARG A 315 -2.67 -10.80 0.97
C ARG A 315 -3.80 -11.71 1.46
N GLY A 316 -3.68 -13.03 1.32
CA GLY A 316 -4.74 -13.98 1.67
C GLY A 316 -5.28 -13.84 3.10
N ASP A 317 -4.45 -13.41 4.04
CA ASP A 317 -4.81 -13.19 5.45
C ASP A 317 -5.24 -11.74 5.77
N ALA A 318 -5.23 -10.82 4.79
CA ALA A 318 -5.61 -9.43 5.00
C ALA A 318 -7.07 -9.34 5.43
N THR A 319 -7.35 -8.62 6.52
CA THR A 319 -8.72 -8.35 6.95
C THR A 319 -9.41 -7.34 6.06
N GLY A 320 -8.64 -6.45 5.43
CA GLY A 320 -9.11 -5.48 4.45
C GLY A 320 -9.36 -4.11 5.08
N LEU A 321 -8.56 -3.70 6.07
CA LEU A 321 -8.64 -2.36 6.67
C LEU A 321 -7.24 -1.88 7.08
N SER A 322 -6.83 -0.73 6.56
CA SER A 322 -5.51 -0.15 6.84
C SER A 322 -5.51 0.77 8.06
N ILE A 323 -4.35 0.91 8.70
CA ILE A 323 -4.07 1.99 9.65
C ILE A 323 -2.61 2.43 9.56
N TYR A 324 -2.34 3.71 9.79
CA TYR A 324 -0.99 4.26 9.88
C TYR A 324 -0.29 3.78 11.15
N TYR A 325 0.71 2.91 10.95
CA TYR A 325 1.68 2.45 11.91
C TYR A 325 3.10 2.41 11.28
N PRO A 326 3.84 3.54 11.30
CA PRO A 326 5.24 3.61 10.86
C PRO A 326 6.14 2.70 11.70
N ASN A 327 7.17 2.14 11.08
CA ASN A 327 8.11 1.20 11.72
C ASN A 327 8.77 1.73 12.98
N ASN A 328 9.15 3.01 12.98
CA ASN A 328 9.75 3.67 14.14
C ASN A 328 8.71 4.21 15.15
N GLY A 329 7.42 3.88 14.99
CA GLY A 329 6.32 4.47 15.77
C GLY A 329 6.18 5.98 15.56
N GLY A 330 6.83 6.55 14.56
CA GLY A 330 6.95 7.98 14.38
C GLY A 330 5.67 8.64 13.91
N ALA A 331 4.87 9.15 14.83
CA ALA A 331 3.71 9.98 14.51
C ALA A 331 4.08 11.44 14.15
N HIS A 332 5.31 11.66 13.69
CA HIS A 332 5.94 12.97 13.42
C HIS A 332 5.19 13.80 12.37
N ILE A 333 4.40 13.16 11.53
CA ILE A 333 3.53 13.84 10.58
C ILE A 333 2.35 14.52 11.25
N PHE A 334 1.96 14.19 12.49
CA PHE A 334 0.83 14.84 13.18
C PHE A 334 1.31 15.84 14.25
N TYR A 335 0.65 17.00 14.33
CA TYR A 335 0.79 17.94 15.45
C TYR A 335 -0.56 18.45 15.93
N GLN A 336 -0.61 18.87 17.19
CA GLN A 336 -1.83 19.42 17.80
C GLN A 336 -1.80 20.95 17.76
N GLU A 337 -2.84 21.56 17.18
CA GLU A 337 -3.07 23.00 17.17
C GLU A 337 -4.52 23.31 17.56
N ASN A 338 -4.74 24.18 18.55
CA ASN A 338 -6.07 24.59 19.01
C ASN A 338 -7.03 23.41 19.31
N LYS A 339 -6.52 22.32 19.90
CA LYS A 339 -7.24 21.07 20.20
C LYS A 339 -7.66 20.24 18.97
N THR A 340 -7.20 20.62 17.78
CA THR A 340 -7.37 19.85 16.54
C THR A 340 -6.02 19.29 16.11
N TYR A 341 -6.00 18.11 15.51
CA TYR A 341 -4.77 17.53 14.98
C TYR A 341 -4.63 17.82 13.48
N LYS A 342 -3.42 18.16 13.06
CA LYS A 342 -3.06 18.56 11.69
C LYS A 342 -1.82 17.81 11.19
N LEU A 343 -1.59 17.78 9.88
CA LEU A 343 -0.36 17.22 9.30
C LEU A 343 0.75 18.26 9.14
N GLN A 344 2.00 17.88 9.42
CA GLN A 344 3.20 18.69 9.24
C GLN A 344 3.65 18.71 7.76
N ASN A 345 4.23 19.83 7.30
CA ASN A 345 4.82 20.00 5.95
C ASN A 345 3.84 19.88 4.76
N VAL A 346 2.54 19.98 4.99
CA VAL A 346 1.55 20.13 3.91
C VAL A 346 1.50 21.59 3.48
N LEU A 347 1.54 21.83 2.16
CA LEU A 347 1.65 23.17 1.57
C LEU A 347 0.38 24.03 1.75
N ASP A 348 -0.73 23.43 2.19
CA ASP A 348 -1.94 24.13 2.64
C ASP A 348 -2.19 23.92 4.15
N PRO A 349 -1.77 24.86 5.02
CA PRO A 349 -1.92 24.74 6.47
C PRO A 349 -3.34 25.03 7.01
N VAL A 350 -4.31 25.39 6.14
CA VAL A 350 -5.65 25.84 6.57
C VAL A 350 -6.67 24.69 6.66
N HIS A 351 -6.52 23.62 5.87
CA HIS A 351 -7.58 22.60 5.71
C HIS A 351 -7.29 21.22 6.31
N VAL A 352 -6.04 20.93 6.68
CA VAL A 352 -5.72 19.58 7.17
C VAL A 352 -6.27 19.32 8.57
N ARG A 353 -7.35 18.53 8.65
CA ARG A 353 -7.93 18.03 9.89
C ARG A 353 -8.13 16.52 9.76
N VAL A 354 -7.41 15.75 10.56
CA VAL A 354 -7.60 14.29 10.60
C VAL A 354 -8.58 13.99 11.72
N ASN A 355 -9.87 13.85 11.38
CA ASN A 355 -10.94 13.69 12.37
C ASN A 355 -10.74 12.48 13.29
N PHE A 356 -10.10 11.42 12.77
CA PHE A 356 -9.77 10.21 13.51
C PHE A 356 -9.01 10.45 14.82
N LEU A 357 -8.18 11.50 14.90
CA LEU A 357 -7.38 11.77 16.10
C LEU A 357 -8.20 12.30 17.29
N GLN A 358 -9.50 12.50 17.13
CA GLN A 358 -10.40 12.86 18.22
C GLN A 358 -10.68 11.66 19.15
N THR A 359 -10.85 11.93 20.44
CA THR A 359 -11.10 10.90 21.48
C THR A 359 -12.28 9.98 21.19
N GLN A 360 -13.31 10.49 20.51
CA GLN A 360 -14.50 9.73 20.13
C GLN A 360 -14.24 8.67 19.05
N PHE A 361 -13.06 8.68 18.44
CA PHE A 361 -12.61 7.68 17.46
C PHE A 361 -11.38 6.90 17.93
N GLY A 362 -10.93 7.09 19.17
CA GLY A 362 -9.77 6.38 19.74
C GLY A 362 -8.40 6.78 19.19
N GLY A 363 -8.34 7.67 18.19
CA GLY A 363 -7.09 8.05 17.55
C GLY A 363 -6.12 8.83 18.45
N ASP A 364 -6.60 9.49 19.51
CA ASP A 364 -5.73 10.11 20.52
C ASP A 364 -4.88 9.05 21.26
N LYS A 365 -5.46 7.89 21.53
CA LYS A 365 -4.80 6.75 22.19
C LYS A 365 -3.94 5.96 21.23
N TRP A 366 -4.38 5.81 19.98
CA TRP A 366 -3.52 5.30 18.92
C TRP A 366 -2.26 6.16 18.76
N PHE A 367 -2.43 7.48 18.69
CA PHE A 367 -1.32 8.44 18.62
C PHE A 367 -0.42 8.38 19.87
N GLN A 368 -0.99 8.20 21.06
CA GLN A 368 -0.21 7.98 22.29
C GLN A 368 0.63 6.70 22.19
N HIS A 369 0.06 5.60 21.69
CA HIS A 369 0.77 4.34 21.45
C HIS A 369 1.95 4.51 20.47
N LEU A 370 1.73 5.22 19.35
CA LEU A 370 2.80 5.52 18.39
C LEU A 370 3.95 6.29 19.08
N ASN A 371 3.66 7.35 19.83
CA ASN A 371 4.69 8.11 20.56
C ASN A 371 5.45 7.28 21.61
N ASN A 372 4.77 6.35 22.28
CA ASN A 372 5.43 5.42 23.20
C ASN A 372 6.41 4.50 22.44
N THR A 373 5.97 3.98 21.29
CA THR A 373 6.81 3.15 20.41
C THR A 373 8.02 3.94 19.91
N LYS A 374 7.83 5.19 19.47
CA LYS A 374 8.91 6.08 19.07
C LYS A 374 9.90 6.32 20.20
N SER A 375 9.41 6.60 21.40
CA SER A 375 10.27 6.85 22.57
C SER A 375 11.12 5.62 22.92
N ALA A 376 10.55 4.42 22.75
CA ALA A 376 11.30 3.17 22.91
C ALA A 376 12.34 2.99 21.81
N TRP A 377 11.98 3.23 20.54
CA TRP A 377 12.89 3.17 19.40
C TRP A 377 14.06 4.15 19.53
N GLU A 378 13.82 5.40 19.95
CA GLU A 378 14.88 6.39 20.20
C GLU A 378 15.75 6.04 21.41
N GLY A 379 15.20 5.28 22.36
CA GLY A 379 15.91 4.79 23.55
C GLY A 379 16.74 3.53 23.29
N ASP A 380 16.46 2.81 22.20
CA ASP A 380 17.19 1.62 21.80
C ASP A 380 18.45 1.99 21.02
N THR A 381 19.59 2.00 21.72
CA THR A 381 20.89 2.38 21.16
C THR A 381 21.86 1.20 21.05
N THR A 382 21.42 -0.02 21.37
CA THR A 382 22.30 -1.19 21.47
C THR A 382 22.00 -2.14 20.30
N PRO A 383 22.83 -2.18 19.25
CA PRO A 383 22.55 -3.03 18.11
C PRO A 383 22.68 -4.53 18.49
N PRO A 384 21.98 -5.42 17.78
CA PRO A 384 22.20 -6.85 17.90
C PRO A 384 23.63 -7.21 17.51
N VAL A 385 24.21 -8.19 18.19
CA VAL A 385 25.59 -8.62 18.00
C VAL A 385 25.61 -9.94 17.23
N ILE A 386 26.39 -9.99 16.15
CA ILE A 386 26.62 -11.21 15.38
C ILE A 386 28.00 -11.77 15.75
N GLU A 387 28.00 -12.96 16.35
CA GLU A 387 29.20 -13.70 16.68
C GLU A 387 29.37 -14.87 15.70
N SER A 388 30.62 -15.14 15.28
CA SER A 388 30.92 -16.34 14.49
C SER A 388 30.62 -17.60 15.32
N GLY A 389 29.98 -18.60 14.71
CA GLY A 389 29.68 -19.87 15.39
C GLY A 389 30.93 -20.58 15.94
N GLN A 390 30.73 -21.62 16.74
CA GLN A 390 31.77 -22.36 17.50
C GLN A 390 32.94 -22.93 16.65
N GLY A 391 32.84 -22.92 15.32
CA GLY A 391 33.90 -23.31 14.37
C GLY A 391 34.16 -22.33 13.21
N GLY A 392 33.54 -21.14 13.21
CA GLY A 392 33.64 -20.17 12.12
C GLY A 392 34.81 -19.19 12.27
N GLY A 393 35.26 -18.63 11.14
CA GLY A 393 36.20 -17.49 11.13
C GLY A 393 35.64 -16.28 11.87
N LYS A 394 36.52 -15.48 12.48
CA LYS A 394 36.15 -14.35 13.36
C LYS A 394 35.14 -13.41 12.70
N SER A 395 34.08 -13.02 13.40
CA SER A 395 33.20 -11.92 12.98
C SER A 395 33.93 -10.58 13.13
N GLY A 396 34.42 -10.02 12.02
CA GLY A 396 35.04 -8.70 11.99
C GLY A 396 36.15 -8.57 10.96
N ARG A 397 36.61 -7.33 10.72
CA ARG A 397 37.78 -7.09 9.88
C ARG A 397 39.00 -7.72 10.53
N ILE A 398 39.58 -8.73 9.87
CA ILE A 398 40.88 -9.28 10.21
C ILE A 398 41.90 -8.16 9.97
N PRO A 399 42.68 -7.73 10.99
CA PRO A 399 43.71 -6.72 10.79
C PRO A 399 44.75 -7.20 9.77
N ASP A 400 45.28 -6.31 8.93
CA ASP A 400 46.26 -6.63 7.86
C ASP A 400 47.48 -7.44 8.30
N TRP A 401 47.75 -7.50 9.61
CA TRP A 401 48.88 -8.21 10.21
C TRP A 401 48.54 -9.61 10.74
N GLU A 402 47.27 -10.01 10.78
CA GLU A 402 46.90 -11.39 11.10
C GLU A 402 47.00 -12.28 9.85
N PRO A 403 47.65 -13.45 9.93
CA PRO A 403 47.69 -14.39 8.81
C PRO A 403 46.27 -14.88 8.49
N VAL A 404 45.80 -14.58 7.28
CA VAL A 404 44.57 -15.14 6.72
C VAL A 404 44.83 -16.61 6.42
N ASP A 405 43.93 -17.48 6.89
CA ASP A 405 43.98 -18.89 6.52
C ASP A 405 43.66 -19.00 5.02
N ASN A 406 44.65 -19.41 4.23
CA ASN A 406 44.54 -19.50 2.76
C ASN A 406 44.02 -20.88 2.31
N GLU A 407 43.38 -21.64 3.19
CA GLU A 407 42.70 -22.85 2.77
C GLU A 407 41.59 -22.50 1.76
N LEU A 408 41.71 -23.05 0.57
CA LEU A 408 40.68 -22.99 -0.46
C LEU A 408 39.48 -23.81 0.02
N LEU A 409 38.43 -23.12 0.45
CA LEU A 409 37.13 -23.72 0.68
C LEU A 409 36.44 -23.94 -0.68
N LEU A 410 36.17 -25.20 -1.00
CA LEU A 410 35.42 -25.60 -2.19
C LEU A 410 33.99 -25.92 -1.75
N SER A 411 33.01 -25.27 -2.38
CA SER A 411 31.58 -25.55 -2.18
C SER A 411 30.93 -26.02 -3.47
N SER A 412 29.94 -26.89 -3.36
CA SER A 412 29.16 -27.43 -4.46
C SER A 412 27.73 -27.75 -4.02
N TYR A 413 26.89 -28.19 -4.95
CA TYR A 413 25.53 -28.65 -4.63
C TYR A 413 25.50 -29.79 -3.60
N ASP A 414 26.41 -30.77 -3.71
CA ASP A 414 26.47 -31.90 -2.78
C ASP A 414 27.20 -31.57 -1.46
N GLU A 415 28.02 -30.52 -1.46
CA GLU A 415 28.83 -30.06 -0.32
C GLU A 415 28.77 -28.52 -0.22
N PRO A 416 27.67 -27.94 0.29
CA PRO A 416 27.49 -26.50 0.34
C PRO A 416 28.43 -25.85 1.36
N ALA A 417 28.80 -24.60 1.11
CA ALA A 417 29.45 -23.75 2.10
C ALA A 417 28.48 -23.46 3.25
N ILE A 418 28.97 -23.57 4.49
CA ILE A 418 28.17 -23.34 5.69
C ILE A 418 28.63 -22.05 6.36
N LEU A 419 27.70 -21.13 6.55
CA LEU A 419 27.87 -19.97 7.42
C LEU A 419 27.07 -20.17 8.70
N ASP A 420 27.77 -20.51 9.79
CA ASP A 420 27.20 -20.59 11.13
C ASP A 420 27.48 -19.30 11.91
N PHE A 421 26.44 -18.72 12.51
CA PHE A 421 26.57 -17.52 13.35
C PHE A 421 25.59 -17.55 14.51
N GLU A 422 25.96 -16.87 15.59
CA GLU A 422 25.10 -16.64 16.75
C GLU A 422 24.69 -15.17 16.77
N VAL A 423 23.41 -14.92 16.97
CA VAL A 423 22.92 -13.59 17.31
C VAL A 423 22.79 -13.53 18.82
N THR A 424 23.50 -12.59 19.44
CA THR A 424 23.41 -12.26 20.87
C THR A 424 22.94 -10.82 21.03
N ASN A 425 22.20 -10.53 22.11
CA ASN A 425 21.46 -9.26 22.25
C ASN A 425 20.55 -8.96 21.05
N GLY A 426 20.04 -10.01 20.41
CA GLY A 426 19.17 -9.99 19.25
C GLY A 426 17.71 -9.83 19.60
N GLU A 427 17.34 -9.33 20.78
CA GLU A 427 15.91 -9.18 21.12
C GLU A 427 15.15 -8.37 20.06
N ASP A 428 15.81 -7.45 19.37
CA ASP A 428 15.30 -6.63 18.26
C ASP A 428 15.79 -7.09 16.85
N ALA A 429 16.62 -8.15 16.77
CA ALA A 429 17.11 -8.68 15.50
C ALA A 429 15.95 -9.22 14.65
N TYR A 430 15.81 -8.69 13.42
CA TYR A 430 14.69 -9.03 12.53
C TYR A 430 15.04 -9.96 11.40
N ALA A 431 16.13 -9.68 10.72
CA ALA A 431 16.46 -10.37 9.49
C ALA A 431 17.96 -10.46 9.37
N VAL A 432 18.41 -11.52 8.71
CA VAL A 432 19.76 -11.65 8.22
C VAL A 432 19.72 -11.64 6.70
N TYR A 433 20.68 -10.95 6.12
CA TYR A 433 20.97 -11.02 4.70
C TYR A 433 22.44 -11.43 4.57
N VAL A 434 22.70 -12.48 3.82
CA VAL A 434 24.04 -13.01 3.58
C VAL A 434 24.40 -12.71 2.15
N SER A 435 25.44 -11.89 1.98
CA SER A 435 25.91 -11.45 0.67
C SER A 435 27.24 -12.08 0.35
N LEU A 436 27.37 -12.57 -0.88
CA LEU A 436 28.65 -12.90 -1.47
C LEU A 436 29.31 -11.63 -1.98
N VAL A 437 30.57 -11.43 -1.62
CA VAL A 437 31.36 -10.27 -2.03
C VAL A 437 32.75 -10.69 -2.50
N THR A 438 33.36 -9.88 -3.37
CA THR A 438 34.74 -10.10 -3.84
C THR A 438 35.55 -8.82 -3.81
N ASN A 439 36.82 -8.90 -3.41
CA ASN A 439 37.78 -7.81 -3.58
C ASN A 439 38.71 -8.02 -4.78
N ALA A 440 38.52 -9.10 -5.55
CA ALA A 440 39.43 -9.52 -6.62
C ALA A 440 39.56 -8.52 -7.78
N LEU A 441 38.55 -7.65 -7.96
CA LEU A 441 38.57 -6.59 -8.98
C LEU A 441 38.94 -5.23 -8.38
N THR A 442 39.47 -5.21 -7.17
CA THR A 442 39.84 -3.99 -6.46
C THR A 442 41.31 -4.03 -6.05
N ASP A 443 41.99 -2.89 -6.18
CA ASP A 443 43.36 -2.74 -5.67
C ASP A 443 43.40 -2.49 -4.14
N ASN A 444 42.25 -2.53 -3.47
CA ASN A 444 42.11 -2.21 -2.06
C ASN A 444 41.40 -3.36 -1.34
N GLN A 445 42.12 -4.05 -0.46
CA GLN A 445 41.60 -5.20 0.28
C GLN A 445 40.38 -4.89 1.16
N ASN A 446 40.12 -3.61 1.44
CA ASN A 446 38.95 -3.14 2.19
C ASN A 446 37.77 -2.71 1.31
N LEU A 447 37.91 -2.77 -0.03
CA LEU A 447 36.82 -2.54 -0.96
C LEU A 447 36.33 -3.89 -1.46
N TYR A 448 35.03 -4.10 -1.31
CA TYR A 448 34.37 -5.30 -1.77
C TYR A 448 33.32 -4.91 -2.80
N ILE A 449 33.24 -5.70 -3.85
CA ILE A 449 32.20 -5.67 -4.86
C ILE A 449 31.18 -6.70 -4.45
N TYR A 450 29.94 -6.25 -4.27
CA TYR A 450 28.79 -7.11 -4.08
C TYR A 450 28.60 -7.97 -5.32
N LEU A 451 28.46 -9.27 -5.11
CA LEU A 451 28.14 -10.21 -6.16
C LEU A 451 26.62 -10.49 -6.10
N SER A 452 26.14 -11.18 -5.07
CA SER A 452 24.72 -11.52 -4.92
C SER A 452 24.38 -11.75 -3.46
N GLU A 453 23.09 -11.67 -3.14
CA GLU A 453 22.55 -12.30 -1.96
C GLU A 453 22.54 -13.82 -2.17
N ILE A 454 23.05 -14.56 -1.19
CA ILE A 454 23.16 -16.03 -1.19
C ILE A 454 22.32 -16.67 -0.10
N GLY A 455 21.60 -15.86 0.65
CA GLY A 455 20.64 -16.30 1.64
C GLY A 455 20.07 -15.11 2.40
N SER A 456 18.80 -15.18 2.73
CA SER A 456 18.16 -14.28 3.68
C SER A 456 17.12 -15.03 4.49
N ALA A 457 16.90 -14.57 5.71
CA ALA A 457 15.93 -15.19 6.59
C ALA A 457 15.43 -14.18 7.63
N LYS A 458 14.17 -14.39 8.07
CA LYS A 458 13.66 -13.76 9.28
C LYS A 458 14.34 -14.40 10.49
N LEU A 459 14.81 -13.57 11.40
CA LEU A 459 15.39 -13.96 12.68
C LEU A 459 14.32 -13.95 13.77
N HIS A 460 14.47 -14.85 14.73
CA HIS A 460 13.59 -15.00 15.89
C HIS A 460 14.25 -14.52 17.19
N GLY A 461 15.20 -13.59 17.04
CA GLY A 461 15.97 -12.98 18.10
C GLY A 461 17.25 -13.73 18.43
N ASP A 462 17.60 -13.83 19.71
CA ASP A 462 18.79 -14.57 20.16
C ASP A 462 18.77 -16.03 19.69
N GLY A 463 19.89 -16.50 19.17
CA GLY A 463 19.99 -17.90 18.75
C GLY A 463 21.14 -18.19 17.79
N GLN A 464 21.31 -19.50 17.53
CA GLN A 464 22.22 -20.01 16.51
C GLN A 464 21.48 -20.10 15.19
N TYR A 465 22.10 -19.57 14.15
CA TYR A 465 21.58 -19.54 12.79
C TYR A 465 22.61 -20.10 11.83
N LYS A 466 22.11 -20.65 10.73
CA LYS A 466 22.91 -21.29 9.69
C LYS A 466 22.37 -20.91 8.32
N VAL A 467 23.27 -20.55 7.42
CA VAL A 467 22.99 -20.40 5.99
C VAL A 467 23.86 -21.37 5.21
N GLU A 468 23.24 -22.14 4.33
CA GLU A 468 23.92 -23.05 3.40
C GLU A 468 23.95 -22.40 2.03
N TRP A 469 25.13 -22.34 1.41
CA TRP A 469 25.31 -21.84 0.06
C TRP A 469 25.93 -22.90 -0.83
N ASP A 470 25.19 -23.33 -1.83
CA ASP A 470 25.52 -24.42 -2.76
C ASP A 470 26.38 -23.98 -3.96
N SER A 471 27.03 -22.80 -3.86
CA SER A 471 27.78 -22.15 -4.94
C SER A 471 26.95 -21.63 -6.10
N THR A 472 25.63 -21.51 -5.96
CA THR A 472 24.78 -20.93 -7.01
C THR A 472 24.58 -19.43 -6.82
N ALA A 473 24.38 -18.72 -7.93
CA ALA A 473 24.01 -17.30 -7.91
C ALA A 473 23.08 -17.01 -9.11
N PRO A 474 22.17 -16.02 -8.99
CA PRO A 474 21.30 -15.62 -10.09
C PRO A 474 22.10 -15.23 -11.34
N ILE A 475 21.84 -15.94 -12.44
CA ILE A 475 22.41 -15.69 -13.76
C ILE A 475 21.31 -15.74 -14.82
N ILE A 476 21.42 -14.91 -15.86
CA ILE A 476 20.66 -15.12 -17.09
C ILE A 476 21.49 -16.00 -18.02
N SER A 477 20.88 -17.10 -18.45
CA SER A 477 21.33 -17.88 -19.58
C SER A 477 20.38 -17.68 -20.76
N LEU A 478 20.92 -17.51 -21.96
CA LEU A 478 20.11 -17.50 -23.18
C LEU A 478 19.66 -18.93 -23.47
N ALA A 479 18.34 -19.14 -23.59
CA ALA A 479 17.71 -20.46 -23.73
C ALA A 479 18.26 -21.33 -24.89
N ASP A 480 18.95 -20.73 -25.86
CA ASP A 480 19.45 -21.39 -27.07
C ASP A 480 20.96 -21.13 -27.33
N SER A 481 21.73 -20.71 -26.33
CA SER A 481 23.17 -20.45 -26.50
C SER A 481 24.03 -21.67 -26.18
N ASP A 482 24.77 -22.18 -27.17
CA ASP A 482 25.84 -23.18 -26.96
C ASP A 482 27.04 -22.60 -26.18
N GLU A 483 27.12 -21.28 -26.03
CA GLU A 483 28.09 -20.58 -25.18
C GLU A 483 27.44 -20.22 -23.84
N TYR A 484 27.83 -20.93 -22.79
CA TYR A 484 27.57 -20.56 -21.39
C TYR A 484 28.42 -19.34 -21.02
N ALA A 485 28.11 -18.18 -21.59
CA ALA A 485 28.57 -16.89 -21.08
C ALA A 485 27.43 -16.32 -20.21
N PRO A 486 27.27 -16.80 -18.96
CA PRO A 486 26.18 -16.34 -18.11
C PRO A 486 26.30 -14.83 -17.88
N ILE A 487 25.19 -14.12 -18.08
CA ILE A 487 25.12 -12.73 -17.65
C ILE A 487 24.83 -12.76 -16.17
N TYR A 488 25.81 -12.31 -15.39
CA TYR A 488 25.68 -12.20 -13.96
C TYR A 488 24.72 -11.05 -13.64
N LEU A 489 23.59 -11.38 -13.03
CA LEU A 489 22.61 -10.37 -12.61
C LEU A 489 22.88 -9.84 -11.20
N GLY A 490 23.48 -10.68 -10.35
CA GLY A 490 23.31 -10.54 -8.91
C GLY A 490 21.82 -10.56 -8.53
N GLY A 491 21.49 -10.06 -7.35
CA GLY A 491 20.10 -9.83 -6.97
C GLY A 491 19.90 -9.85 -5.46
N TRP A 492 18.85 -9.14 -5.03
CA TRP A 492 18.42 -9.06 -3.64
C TRP A 492 17.09 -9.76 -3.49
N ALA A 493 16.89 -10.51 -2.41
CA ALA A 493 15.56 -10.99 -2.08
C ALA A 493 14.64 -9.77 -1.82
N MET A 494 13.40 -9.83 -2.31
CA MET A 494 12.41 -8.76 -2.11
C MET A 494 12.09 -8.53 -0.63
N GLU A 495 12.11 -9.60 0.16
CA GLU A 495 12.00 -9.59 1.62
C GLU A 495 12.82 -10.75 2.22
N PRO A 496 13.15 -10.74 3.53
CA PRO A 496 13.92 -11.82 4.13
C PRO A 496 13.23 -13.17 3.96
N GLY A 497 13.92 -14.12 3.31
CA GLY A 497 13.40 -15.47 3.03
C GLY A 497 12.50 -15.55 1.80
N SER A 498 12.43 -14.50 0.99
CA SER A 498 11.70 -14.47 -0.29
C SER A 498 12.38 -15.35 -1.34
N ASP A 499 11.56 -16.03 -2.14
CA ASP A 499 11.94 -16.68 -3.39
C ASP A 499 11.89 -15.71 -4.60
N LEU A 500 11.30 -14.52 -4.41
CA LEU A 500 11.35 -13.41 -5.35
C LEU A 500 12.60 -12.57 -5.14
N PHE A 501 13.35 -12.36 -6.22
CA PHE A 501 14.57 -11.56 -6.26
C PHE A 501 14.42 -10.41 -7.25
N VAL A 502 15.04 -9.28 -6.91
CA VAL A 502 15.15 -8.13 -7.81
C VAL A 502 16.58 -8.02 -8.30
N SER A 503 16.75 -7.91 -9.61
CA SER A 503 18.02 -7.64 -10.27
C SER A 503 17.88 -6.49 -11.24
N PHE A 504 19.00 -5.84 -11.57
CA PHE A 504 19.03 -4.74 -12.54
C PHE A 504 19.92 -5.10 -13.71
N ALA A 505 19.48 -4.75 -14.91
CA ALA A 505 20.26 -4.95 -16.12
C ALA A 505 20.04 -3.78 -17.06
N ASP A 506 21.06 -3.41 -17.83
CA ASP A 506 20.90 -2.48 -18.94
C ASP A 506 20.67 -3.27 -20.23
N TYR A 507 19.54 -3.06 -20.88
CA TYR A 507 19.21 -3.67 -22.16
C TYR A 507 19.54 -2.72 -23.30
N GLN A 508 20.38 -3.18 -24.23
CA GLN A 508 20.65 -2.48 -25.48
C GLN A 508 20.01 -3.25 -26.65
N PRO A 509 18.98 -2.69 -27.31
CA PRO A 509 18.38 -3.32 -28.48
C PRO A 509 19.38 -3.48 -29.62
N PRO A 510 19.27 -4.54 -30.45
CA PRO A 510 20.13 -4.71 -31.62
C PRO A 510 20.07 -3.49 -32.56
N GLY A 511 21.22 -2.87 -32.80
CA GLY A 511 21.35 -1.67 -33.66
C GLY A 511 20.99 -0.34 -32.97
N SER A 512 20.73 -0.34 -31.67
CA SER A 512 20.59 0.86 -30.85
C SER A 512 21.91 1.20 -30.15
N ASP A 513 22.25 2.48 -30.02
CA ASP A 513 23.34 2.97 -29.15
C ASP A 513 22.83 3.36 -27.74
N GLU A 514 21.52 3.23 -27.51
CA GLU A 514 20.83 3.58 -26.27
C GLU A 514 20.62 2.35 -25.38
N TYR A 515 20.85 2.52 -24.08
CA TYR A 515 20.62 1.51 -23.03
C TYR A 515 19.33 1.82 -22.27
N PHE A 516 18.52 0.79 -22.06
CA PHE A 516 17.28 0.85 -21.29
C PHE A 516 17.48 0.12 -19.96
N PRO A 517 17.36 0.80 -18.82
CA PRO A 517 17.45 0.13 -17.52
C PRO A 517 16.23 -0.78 -17.34
N LEU A 518 16.49 -2.05 -17.02
CA LEU A 518 15.50 -3.06 -16.69
C LEU A 518 15.56 -3.35 -15.19
N ILE A 519 14.37 -3.54 -14.61
CA ILE A 519 14.19 -4.18 -13.32
C ILE A 519 13.66 -5.57 -13.63
N LEU A 520 14.40 -6.58 -13.22
CA LEU A 520 14.05 -7.98 -13.42
C LEU A 520 13.59 -8.53 -12.08
N VAL A 521 12.35 -9.02 -12.02
CA VAL A 521 11.83 -9.72 -10.84
C VAL A 521 11.89 -11.20 -11.17
N THR A 522 12.72 -11.95 -10.46
CA THR A 522 12.92 -13.38 -10.70
C THR A 522 12.31 -14.16 -9.55
N SER A 523 11.38 -15.08 -9.84
CA SER A 523 10.90 -16.08 -8.88
C SER A 523 11.71 -17.36 -9.01
N PHE A 524 12.23 -17.88 -7.91
CA PHE A 524 12.95 -19.15 -7.87
C PHE A 524 12.08 -20.27 -7.31
N ASP A 525 12.03 -21.41 -8.00
CA ASP A 525 11.39 -22.60 -7.45
C ASP A 525 12.27 -23.35 -6.44
N GLU A 526 11.74 -24.44 -5.86
CA GLU A 526 12.45 -25.29 -4.90
C GLU A 526 13.73 -25.95 -5.46
N PHE A 527 13.93 -25.91 -6.79
CA PHE A 527 15.10 -26.44 -7.47
C PHE A 527 16.10 -25.34 -7.87
N GLY A 528 15.85 -24.08 -7.49
CA GLY A 528 16.69 -22.94 -7.83
C GLY A 528 16.57 -22.50 -9.28
N ILE A 529 15.49 -22.89 -9.97
CA ILE A 529 15.22 -22.45 -11.34
C ILE A 529 14.46 -21.13 -11.27
N GLY A 530 15.08 -20.08 -11.78
CA GLY A 530 14.52 -18.73 -11.83
C GLY A 530 13.63 -18.49 -13.06
N VAL A 531 12.47 -17.87 -12.86
CA VAL A 531 11.59 -17.35 -13.92
C VAL A 531 11.52 -15.83 -13.77
N ILE A 532 11.87 -15.11 -14.84
CA ILE A 532 11.82 -13.64 -14.94
C ILE A 532 10.46 -13.19 -15.48
#